data_AF-A0A1H6UGH8-F1
#
_entry.id   AF-A0A1H6UGH8-F1
#
_cell.length_a   1.000
_cell.length_b   1.000
_cell.length_c   1.000
_cell.angle_alpha   90.00
_cell.angle_beta   90.00
_cell.angle_gamma   90.00
#
_symmetry.space_group_name_H-M   'P 1'
#
loop_
_entity.id
_entity.type
_entity.pdbx_description
1 polymer ?
#
loop_
_entity_poly.entity_id
_entity_poly.type
_entity_poly.pdbx_seq_one_letter_code
_entity_poly.pdbx_strand_id
1 'polypeptide(L)'
;MALATAFAAVAACGSDADNSAAPGAAGSHSAHEGGSSAPPQPLRAGERFVDLKMAEAYTPAPPGGGTDEYRCQMIDPGLTKAAFLTGTQFTPENVAIAHHAIVYAVPPGGAAAVREHDAKTPGLGWQCFGGTGVAGAEVEEGDAAWVDTWAPGATETLLDQDAGHKLEPGSLVVLQIHYNLLATDGKPTGSDRSAVRLRLTDGTPQTRELETWSLDAPTDLPCAVDESGPLCDRAASIADVTKRFGADVGEMADRQVEECNQGGVPKPGSTQTCDHKVEEPMTLFAGFGHMHMLGRAMKVELNPGTPNAKVVLDVPQFDFDNQRLMKLPSPVEIGPGDTLRVTCTHDAGLRKRVPQLKKLPPRYVVWGDGTSDEMCIGIMTVSPRKS
;
A
#
# COMPACT_ATOMS: atom_id res chain seq x y z
N MET A 1 7.56 75.34 -10.85
CA MET A 1 6.19 75.22 -10.31
C MET A 1 5.52 74.03 -10.97
N ALA A 2 5.50 72.88 -10.31
CA ALA A 2 4.59 71.76 -10.59
C ALA A 2 4.58 70.89 -9.33
N LEU A 3 3.41 70.78 -8.72
CA LEU A 3 3.16 70.10 -7.44
C LEU A 3 3.33 68.58 -7.59
N ALA A 4 4.02 67.96 -6.63
CA ALA A 4 3.95 66.53 -6.38
C ALA A 4 2.97 66.29 -5.22
N THR A 5 1.86 65.61 -5.52
CA THR A 5 0.86 65.18 -4.55
C THR A 5 1.23 63.80 -4.02
N ALA A 6 1.56 63.74 -2.72
CA ALA A 6 1.70 62.51 -1.97
C ALA A 6 0.31 62.00 -1.55
N PHE A 7 0.01 60.74 -1.84
CA PHE A 7 -1.12 60.04 -1.23
C PHE A 7 -0.61 59.14 -0.10
N ALA A 8 -1.07 59.46 1.11
CA ALA A 8 -0.94 58.62 2.29
C ALA A 8 -1.96 57.48 2.23
N ALA A 9 -1.53 56.25 2.50
CA ALA A 9 -2.40 55.14 2.83
C ALA A 9 -2.13 54.73 4.27
N VAL A 10 -3.15 54.85 5.11
CA VAL A 10 -3.16 54.39 6.51
C VAL A 10 -3.53 52.91 6.54
N ALA A 11 -2.83 52.19 7.42
CA ALA A 11 -2.91 50.75 7.64
C ALA A 11 -4.29 50.24 8.09
N ALA A 12 -4.59 48.99 7.71
CA ALA A 12 -5.42 48.10 8.51
C ALA A 12 -4.72 46.73 8.56
N CYS A 13 -4.43 46.28 9.78
CA CYS A 13 -3.90 44.96 10.07
C CYS A 13 -5.03 43.93 9.94
N GLY A 14 -4.79 42.87 9.18
CA GLY A 14 -5.58 41.64 9.18
C GLY A 14 -4.60 40.48 9.29
N SER A 15 -4.53 39.90 10.48
CA SER A 15 -3.68 38.79 10.85
C SER A 15 -4.36 37.46 10.50
N ASP A 16 -3.81 36.73 9.54
CA ASP A 16 -3.92 35.28 9.44
C ASP A 16 -2.55 34.76 8.99
N ALA A 17 -1.74 34.39 9.98
CA ALA A 17 -0.48 33.72 9.74
C ALA A 17 -0.78 32.26 9.42
N ASP A 18 -0.85 31.95 8.12
CA ASP A 18 -0.75 30.58 7.61
C ASP A 18 0.62 30.03 8.01
N ASN A 19 0.64 29.30 9.12
CA ASN A 19 1.81 28.58 9.61
C ASN A 19 1.96 27.30 8.78
N SER A 20 2.35 27.47 7.51
CA SER A 20 2.80 26.36 6.66
C SER A 20 4.20 25.97 7.13
N ALA A 21 4.27 25.14 8.16
CA ALA A 21 5.52 24.50 8.56
C ALA A 21 5.99 23.62 7.39
N ALA A 22 7.15 23.94 6.82
CA ALA A 22 7.83 23.07 5.87
C ALA A 22 8.08 21.70 6.53
N PRO A 23 7.82 20.56 5.84
CA PRO A 23 8.21 19.27 6.38
C PRO A 23 9.74 19.19 6.46
N GLY A 24 10.24 18.70 7.60
CA GLY A 24 11.66 18.51 7.86
C GLY A 24 12.32 17.57 6.85
N ALA A 25 13.63 17.74 6.67
CA ALA A 25 14.46 16.88 5.85
C ALA A 25 14.26 15.39 6.19
N ALA A 26 14.39 14.53 5.18
CA ALA A 26 14.35 13.07 5.30
C ALA A 26 15.16 12.60 6.52
N GLY A 27 14.45 12.14 7.55
CA GLY A 27 15.03 11.65 8.78
C GLY A 27 15.71 10.30 8.56
N SER A 28 16.79 10.04 9.31
CA SER A 28 17.37 8.71 9.44
C SER A 28 16.31 7.69 9.89
N HIS A 29 16.31 6.48 9.30
CA HIS A 29 15.48 5.30 9.64
C HIS A 29 15.67 4.79 11.09
N SER A 30 15.48 5.66 12.09
CA SER A 30 15.62 5.34 13.51
C SER A 30 14.30 4.78 14.05
N ALA A 31 14.41 3.97 15.11
CA ALA A 31 13.28 3.41 15.82
C ALA A 31 12.23 4.48 16.18
N HIS A 32 10.97 4.21 15.89
CA HIS A 32 9.87 5.10 16.22
C HIS A 32 9.73 5.19 17.75
N GLU A 33 9.78 6.40 18.30
CA GLU A 33 9.53 6.61 19.72
C GLU A 33 8.10 6.19 20.08
N GLY A 34 7.95 5.57 21.25
CA GLY A 34 6.69 5.02 21.79
C GLY A 34 5.59 6.03 21.98
N GLY A 35 4.92 6.42 20.89
CA GLY A 35 3.65 7.13 20.93
C GLY A 35 2.49 6.15 21.08
N SER A 36 1.61 6.40 22.05
CA SER A 36 0.29 5.77 22.07
C SER A 36 -0.42 6.06 20.75
N SER A 37 -1.05 5.05 20.14
CA SER A 37 -1.96 5.27 19.02
C SER A 37 -2.99 6.34 19.40
N ALA A 38 -3.26 7.28 18.50
CA ALA A 38 -4.31 8.27 18.73
C ALA A 38 -5.64 7.56 19.02
N PRO A 39 -6.51 8.10 19.90
CA PRO A 39 -7.83 7.49 20.10
C PRO A 39 -8.60 7.45 18.78
N PRO A 40 -9.41 6.41 18.53
CA PRO A 40 -10.27 6.37 17.35
C PRO A 40 -11.28 7.51 17.39
N GLN A 41 -11.79 7.88 16.22
CA GLN A 41 -12.91 8.81 16.10
C GLN A 41 -14.15 8.23 16.81
N PRO A 42 -15.10 9.06 17.27
CA PRO A 42 -16.35 8.57 17.83
C PRO A 42 -17.12 7.66 16.86
N LEU A 43 -17.89 6.69 17.38
CA LEU A 43 -18.80 5.88 16.58
C LEU A 43 -19.93 6.73 15.99
N ARG A 44 -20.20 6.56 14.69
CA ARG A 44 -21.42 7.06 14.04
C ARG A 44 -22.60 6.16 14.43
N ALA A 45 -23.82 6.65 14.20
CA ALA A 45 -25.02 5.86 14.48
C ALA A 45 -25.02 4.54 13.68
N GLY A 46 -25.28 3.42 14.37
CA GLY A 46 -25.27 2.09 13.77
C GLY A 46 -23.89 1.43 13.68
N GLU A 47 -22.82 2.16 14.03
CA GLU A 47 -21.47 1.58 14.05
C GLU A 47 -21.16 0.89 15.38
N ARG A 48 -20.22 -0.05 15.29
CA ARG A 48 -19.60 -0.72 16.43
C ARG A 48 -18.12 -0.99 16.14
N PHE A 49 -17.36 -1.19 17.20
CA PHE A 49 -16.00 -1.71 17.09
C PHE A 49 -15.99 -3.23 17.25
N VAL A 50 -15.07 -3.87 16.53
CA VAL A 50 -14.64 -5.25 16.77
C VAL A 50 -13.12 -5.23 16.93
N ASP A 51 -12.65 -5.60 18.12
CA ASP A 51 -11.23 -5.63 18.44
C ASP A 51 -10.63 -7.01 18.14
N LEU A 52 -9.67 -7.04 17.24
CA LEU A 52 -8.92 -8.24 16.86
C LEU A 52 -7.50 -8.13 17.39
N LYS A 53 -7.03 -9.13 18.12
CA LYS A 53 -5.66 -9.20 18.61
C LYS A 53 -5.00 -10.47 18.11
N MET A 54 -3.72 -10.41 17.76
CA MET A 54 -2.92 -11.60 17.47
C MET A 54 -3.08 -12.62 18.60
N ALA A 55 -3.27 -13.89 18.24
CA ALA A 55 -3.55 -14.95 19.21
C ALA A 55 -2.42 -15.10 20.23
N GLU A 56 -1.18 -15.07 19.75
CA GLU A 56 0.03 -15.24 20.52
C GLU A 56 1.04 -14.14 20.19
N ALA A 57 1.99 -13.89 21.10
CA ALA A 57 3.06 -12.94 20.84
C ALA A 57 4.09 -13.58 19.90
N TYR A 58 4.52 -12.83 18.89
CA TYR A 58 5.45 -13.28 17.88
C TYR A 58 6.80 -12.59 18.05
N THR A 59 7.89 -13.35 18.00
CA THR A 59 9.25 -12.81 17.96
C THR A 59 9.77 -12.91 16.54
N PRO A 60 10.01 -11.79 15.85
CA PRO A 60 10.49 -11.81 14.47
C PRO A 60 11.83 -12.54 14.34
N ALA A 61 11.94 -13.35 13.30
CA ALA A 61 13.12 -14.09 12.91
C ALA A 61 13.38 -13.88 11.41
N PRO A 62 13.96 -12.73 11.01
CA PRO A 62 14.19 -12.41 9.61
C PRO A 62 14.92 -13.52 8.86
N PRO A 63 14.46 -13.85 7.64
CA PRO A 63 15.06 -14.91 6.85
C PRO A 63 16.52 -14.59 6.52
N GLY A 64 17.36 -15.63 6.49
CA GLY A 64 18.76 -15.51 6.09
C GLY A 64 19.63 -14.61 6.98
N GLY A 65 19.20 -14.31 8.21
CA GLY A 65 19.90 -13.37 9.10
C GLY A 65 19.79 -11.90 8.67
N GLY A 66 18.74 -11.58 7.90
CA GLY A 66 18.41 -10.21 7.51
C GLY A 66 17.88 -9.35 8.67
N THR A 67 17.38 -8.18 8.32
CA THR A 67 16.79 -7.22 9.26
C THR A 67 15.30 -7.03 9.08
N ASP A 68 14.71 -7.60 8.03
CA ASP A 68 13.34 -7.35 7.64
C ASP A 68 12.60 -8.68 7.56
N GLU A 69 11.41 -8.72 8.13
CA GLU A 69 10.50 -9.86 8.02
C GLU A 69 9.09 -9.37 7.75
N TYR A 70 8.41 -10.00 6.80
CA TYR A 70 7.00 -9.75 6.53
C TYR A 70 6.23 -11.00 6.92
N ARG A 71 5.34 -10.84 7.89
CA ARG A 71 4.65 -11.96 8.52
C ARG A 71 3.14 -11.75 8.46
N CYS A 72 2.44 -12.66 7.80
CA CYS A 72 0.98 -12.72 7.82
C CYS A 72 0.51 -13.60 8.96
N GLN A 73 -0.56 -13.19 9.61
CA GLN A 73 -1.34 -14.01 10.53
C GLN A 73 -2.82 -13.86 10.21
N MET A 74 -3.55 -14.97 10.23
CA MET A 74 -5.01 -14.91 10.11
C MET A 74 -5.68 -14.67 11.47
N ILE A 75 -6.74 -13.89 11.46
CA ILE A 75 -7.62 -13.68 12.61
C ILE A 75 -9.07 -13.82 12.14
N ASP A 76 -9.84 -14.66 12.83
CA ASP A 76 -11.27 -14.79 12.59
C ASP A 76 -12.03 -13.71 13.38
N PRO A 77 -12.73 -12.78 12.71
CA PRO A 77 -13.52 -11.75 13.38
C PRO A 77 -14.78 -12.29 14.07
N GLY A 78 -15.14 -13.56 13.87
CA GLY A 78 -16.28 -14.21 14.51
C GLY A 78 -17.64 -13.65 14.06
N LEU A 79 -17.71 -13.07 12.85
CA LEU A 79 -18.93 -12.48 12.34
C LEU A 79 -20.02 -13.55 12.14
N THR A 80 -21.17 -13.32 12.77
CA THR A 80 -22.36 -14.17 12.63
C THR A 80 -23.38 -13.60 11.64
N LYS A 81 -23.17 -12.37 11.18
CA LYS A 81 -23.98 -11.65 10.19
C LYS A 81 -23.06 -10.79 9.33
N ALA A 82 -23.50 -10.52 8.09
CA ALA A 82 -22.81 -9.60 7.22
C ALA A 82 -22.68 -8.21 7.86
N ALA A 83 -21.56 -7.55 7.61
CA ALA A 83 -21.30 -6.19 8.05
C ALA A 83 -20.41 -5.47 7.03
N PHE A 84 -20.43 -4.14 7.05
CA PHE A 84 -19.55 -3.31 6.24
C PHE A 84 -18.42 -2.76 7.10
N LEU A 85 -17.19 -3.03 6.70
CA LEU A 85 -15.97 -2.44 7.25
C LEU A 85 -15.80 -1.03 6.68
N THR A 86 -15.93 -0.03 7.55
CA THR A 86 -15.86 1.39 7.19
C THR A 86 -14.62 2.07 7.77
N GLY A 87 -13.81 1.35 8.54
CA GLY A 87 -12.56 1.86 9.07
C GLY A 87 -11.78 0.82 9.85
N THR A 88 -10.50 1.10 10.01
CA THR A 88 -9.52 0.23 10.66
C THR A 88 -8.57 1.08 11.49
N GLN A 89 -8.14 0.53 12.62
CA GLN A 89 -7.09 1.11 13.42
C GLN A 89 -6.16 0.00 13.89
N PHE A 90 -4.99 -0.09 13.26
CA PHE A 90 -3.92 -0.95 13.72
C PHE A 90 -3.24 -0.35 14.96
N THR A 91 -2.88 -1.20 15.90
CA THR A 91 -2.20 -0.83 17.15
C THR A 91 -1.07 -1.82 17.40
N PRO A 92 0.18 -1.45 17.08
CA PRO A 92 1.33 -2.27 17.39
C PRO A 92 1.51 -2.41 18.91
N GLU A 93 1.91 -3.59 19.37
CA GLU A 93 2.32 -3.76 20.77
C GLU A 93 3.77 -3.31 20.95
N ASN A 94 4.61 -3.56 19.94
CA ASN A 94 6.02 -3.20 19.94
C ASN A 94 6.39 -2.34 18.72
N VAL A 95 6.17 -1.03 18.83
CA VAL A 95 6.52 -0.03 17.79
C VAL A 95 8.02 0.03 17.47
N ALA A 96 8.88 -0.54 18.32
CA ALA A 96 10.32 -0.55 18.07
C ALA A 96 10.72 -1.57 17.01
N ILE A 97 9.85 -2.55 16.72
CA ILE A 97 10.10 -3.58 15.70
C ILE A 97 8.99 -3.64 14.65
N ALA A 98 7.72 -3.36 15.01
CA ALA A 98 6.63 -3.29 14.05
C ALA A 98 6.74 -1.99 13.24
N HIS A 99 7.03 -2.12 11.96
CA HIS A 99 7.32 -1.02 11.07
C HIS A 99 6.18 -0.70 10.13
N HIS A 100 5.49 -1.68 9.54
CA HIS A 100 4.21 -1.49 8.86
C HIS A 100 3.23 -2.60 9.19
N ALA A 101 1.95 -2.34 8.91
CA ALA A 101 0.95 -3.40 8.86
C ALA A 101 -0.02 -3.20 7.70
N ILE A 102 -0.50 -4.31 7.15
CA ILE A 102 -1.53 -4.32 6.12
C ILE A 102 -2.67 -5.20 6.61
N VAL A 103 -3.88 -4.71 6.39
CA VAL A 103 -5.11 -5.44 6.70
C VAL A 103 -5.70 -5.92 5.38
N TYR A 104 -5.81 -7.23 5.24
CA TYR A 104 -6.55 -7.87 4.15
C TYR A 104 -7.86 -8.44 4.67
N ALA A 105 -8.92 -8.30 3.87
CA ALA A 105 -10.19 -8.98 4.09
C ALA A 105 -10.31 -10.14 3.10
N VAL A 106 -10.40 -11.37 3.62
CA VAL A 106 -10.57 -12.58 2.81
C VAL A 106 -12.04 -13.03 2.91
N PRO A 107 -12.80 -13.08 1.80
CA PRO A 107 -14.16 -13.59 1.76
C PRO A 107 -14.23 -15.08 2.16
N PRO A 108 -15.42 -15.62 2.46
CA PRO A 108 -15.60 -17.02 2.85
C PRO A 108 -15.04 -18.04 1.85
N GLY A 109 -14.98 -17.68 0.55
CA GLY A 109 -14.44 -18.53 -0.52
C GLY A 109 -12.96 -18.91 -0.32
N GLY A 110 -12.11 -17.94 0.04
CA GLY A 110 -10.68 -18.17 0.30
C GLY A 110 -10.35 -18.62 1.72
N ALA A 111 -11.33 -18.57 2.62
CA ALA A 111 -11.12 -18.72 4.04
C ALA A 111 -10.61 -20.13 4.45
N ALA A 112 -10.98 -21.16 3.68
CA ALA A 112 -10.48 -22.53 3.90
C ALA A 112 -9.01 -22.67 3.50
N ALA A 113 -8.62 -22.09 2.36
CA ALA A 113 -7.24 -22.13 1.87
C ALA A 113 -6.29 -21.41 2.84
N VAL A 114 -6.69 -20.26 3.36
CA VAL A 114 -5.91 -19.52 4.39
C VAL A 114 -5.74 -20.34 5.66
N ARG A 115 -6.80 -20.96 6.19
CA ARG A 115 -6.71 -21.81 7.38
C ARG A 115 -5.81 -23.02 7.14
N GLU A 116 -5.89 -23.64 5.98
CA GLU A 116 -5.04 -24.78 5.62
C GLU A 116 -3.57 -24.38 5.47
N HIS A 117 -3.29 -23.23 4.85
CA HIS A 117 -1.94 -22.69 4.71
C HIS A 117 -1.32 -22.35 6.07
N ASP A 118 -2.06 -21.66 6.94
CA ASP A 118 -1.63 -21.35 8.30
C ASP A 118 -1.35 -22.63 9.11
N ALA A 119 -2.27 -23.60 9.09
CA ALA A 119 -2.12 -24.86 9.83
C ALA A 119 -0.94 -25.73 9.36
N LYS A 120 -0.55 -25.62 8.08
CA LYS A 120 0.62 -26.33 7.53
C LYS A 120 1.93 -25.61 7.79
N THR A 121 1.90 -24.33 8.09
CA THR A 121 3.11 -23.52 8.28
C THR A 121 3.62 -23.68 9.70
N PRO A 122 4.90 -24.04 9.91
CA PRO A 122 5.46 -24.10 11.25
C PRO A 122 5.50 -22.72 11.93
N GLY A 123 5.03 -22.65 13.17
CA GLY A 123 5.02 -21.42 13.96
C GLY A 123 3.78 -20.55 13.72
N LEU A 124 3.79 -19.33 14.24
CA LEU A 124 2.64 -18.42 14.17
C LEU A 124 2.60 -17.69 12.83
N GLY A 125 1.62 -17.99 11.98
CA GLY A 125 1.45 -17.34 10.68
C GLY A 125 2.34 -17.90 9.57
N TRP A 126 2.57 -17.11 8.53
CA TRP A 126 3.43 -17.44 7.40
C TRP A 126 4.13 -16.19 6.83
N GLN A 127 5.17 -16.41 6.02
CA GLN A 127 5.83 -15.31 5.32
C GLN A 127 4.94 -14.90 4.13
N CYS A 128 4.66 -13.61 4.01
CA CYS A 128 3.88 -13.04 2.91
C CYS A 128 4.42 -11.65 2.61
N PHE A 129 4.36 -11.21 1.36
CA PHE A 129 4.80 -9.88 0.95
C PHE A 129 3.89 -9.42 -0.19
N GLY A 130 3.47 -8.15 -0.21
CA GLY A 130 2.66 -7.60 -1.31
C GLY A 130 1.25 -8.19 -1.44
N GLY A 131 0.84 -9.12 -0.57
CA GLY A 131 -0.47 -9.77 -0.59
C GLY A 131 -0.62 -10.78 0.54
N THR A 132 -1.61 -11.67 0.43
CA THR A 132 -1.83 -12.75 1.42
C THR A 132 -0.82 -13.89 1.27
N GLY A 133 -0.27 -14.13 0.08
CA GLY A 133 0.63 -15.26 -0.21
C GLY A 133 -0.07 -16.63 -0.20
N VAL A 134 -1.40 -16.67 -0.30
CA VAL A 134 -2.20 -17.90 -0.26
C VAL A 134 -3.05 -18.02 -1.51
N ALA A 135 -2.97 -19.19 -2.16
CA ALA A 135 -3.78 -19.49 -3.33
C ALA A 135 -5.27 -19.60 -3.03
N GLY A 136 -6.12 -18.97 -3.85
CA GLY A 136 -7.55 -18.74 -3.61
C GLY A 136 -7.84 -17.59 -2.62
N ALA A 137 -6.86 -16.74 -2.35
CA ALA A 137 -6.98 -15.55 -1.50
C ALA A 137 -6.05 -14.41 -1.96
N GLU A 138 -5.70 -14.39 -3.25
CA GLU A 138 -4.85 -13.42 -3.89
C GLU A 138 -5.55 -12.06 -4.01
N VAL A 139 -4.81 -10.98 -3.78
CA VAL A 139 -5.34 -9.62 -3.95
C VAL A 139 -5.45 -9.27 -5.44
N GLU A 140 -4.43 -9.63 -6.22
CA GLU A 140 -4.37 -9.31 -7.65
C GLU A 140 -5.44 -10.03 -8.49
N GLU A 141 -5.92 -11.18 -8.01
CA GLU A 141 -7.03 -11.91 -8.67
C GLU A 141 -8.40 -11.46 -8.17
N GLY A 142 -8.46 -10.55 -7.19
CA GLY A 142 -9.70 -10.08 -6.56
C GLY A 142 -10.30 -11.05 -5.53
N ASP A 143 -9.57 -12.12 -5.16
CA ASP A 143 -10.00 -13.10 -4.17
C ASP A 143 -9.89 -12.58 -2.73
N ALA A 144 -9.07 -11.55 -2.47
CA ALA A 144 -9.01 -10.83 -1.21
C ALA A 144 -8.92 -9.31 -1.43
N ALA A 145 -9.42 -8.52 -0.49
CA ALA A 145 -9.32 -7.07 -0.54
C ALA A 145 -8.18 -6.56 0.34
N TRP A 146 -7.31 -5.72 -0.22
CA TRP A 146 -6.39 -4.89 0.56
C TRP A 146 -7.18 -3.69 1.09
N VAL A 147 -7.57 -3.74 2.37
CA VAL A 147 -8.52 -2.76 2.93
C VAL A 147 -7.84 -1.59 3.64
N ASP A 148 -6.63 -1.78 4.16
CA ASP A 148 -5.87 -0.71 4.83
C ASP A 148 -4.37 -0.99 4.87
N THR A 149 -3.59 0.09 4.95
CA THR A 149 -2.14 0.09 5.20
C THR A 149 -1.83 1.07 6.33
N TRP A 150 -1.11 0.59 7.33
CA TRP A 150 -0.68 1.37 8.48
C TRP A 150 0.84 1.55 8.49
N ALA A 151 1.26 2.75 8.87
CA ALA A 151 2.63 3.10 9.20
C ALA A 151 2.69 3.87 10.54
N PRO A 152 3.84 3.89 11.24
CA PRO A 152 4.02 4.58 12.51
C PRO A 152 3.58 6.04 12.45
N GLY A 153 2.74 6.43 13.42
CA GLY A 153 2.12 7.75 13.49
C GLY A 153 0.79 7.86 12.73
N ALA A 154 0.39 6.85 11.94
CA ALA A 154 -0.94 6.81 11.35
C ALA A 154 -2.02 6.64 12.44
N THR A 155 -3.13 7.33 12.23
CA THR A 155 -4.34 7.24 13.05
C THR A 155 -5.34 6.27 12.43
N GLU A 156 -6.56 6.21 12.96
CA GLU A 156 -7.63 5.44 12.32
C GLU A 156 -7.82 5.83 10.85
N THR A 157 -7.82 4.82 9.97
CA THR A 157 -8.30 4.93 8.60
C THR A 157 -9.81 4.86 8.63
N LEU A 158 -10.49 5.91 8.15
CA LEU A 158 -11.95 6.03 8.21
C LEU A 158 -12.52 6.44 6.86
N LEU A 159 -13.47 5.65 6.36
CA LEU A 159 -14.28 5.95 5.18
C LEU A 159 -15.61 6.57 5.64
N ASP A 160 -15.77 7.86 5.37
CA ASP A 160 -16.86 8.68 5.92
C ASP A 160 -18.13 8.59 5.07
N GLN A 161 -18.03 8.04 3.86
CA GLN A 161 -19.17 7.85 2.97
C GLN A 161 -20.03 6.66 3.43
N ASP A 162 -21.26 6.55 2.91
CA ASP A 162 -22.10 5.36 3.10
C ASP A 162 -21.59 4.20 2.21
N ALA A 163 -20.38 3.74 2.52
CA ALA A 163 -19.65 2.73 1.78
C ALA A 163 -18.72 1.94 2.72
N GLY A 164 -18.50 0.66 2.44
CA GLY A 164 -17.56 -0.16 3.18
C GLY A 164 -17.23 -1.48 2.48
N HIS A 165 -16.12 -2.10 2.85
CA HIS A 165 -15.81 -3.46 2.39
C HIS A 165 -16.73 -4.45 3.09
N LYS A 166 -17.47 -5.25 2.33
CA LYS A 166 -18.42 -6.18 2.91
C LYS A 166 -17.69 -7.39 3.49
N LEU A 167 -17.99 -7.70 4.74
CA LEU A 167 -17.51 -8.88 5.44
C LEU A 167 -18.69 -9.80 5.68
N GLU A 168 -18.67 -10.98 5.06
CA GLU A 168 -19.69 -12.02 5.24
C GLU A 168 -19.36 -12.90 6.45
N PRO A 169 -20.35 -13.62 7.02
CA PRO A 169 -20.05 -14.67 7.99
C PRO A 169 -19.04 -15.67 7.42
N GLY A 170 -17.96 -15.92 8.16
CA GLY A 170 -16.85 -16.79 7.73
C GLY A 170 -15.71 -16.08 6.99
N SER A 171 -15.83 -14.78 6.70
CA SER A 171 -14.69 -13.96 6.27
C SER A 171 -13.57 -13.98 7.31
N LEU A 172 -12.33 -13.90 6.84
CA LEU A 172 -11.14 -13.76 7.67
C LEU A 172 -10.51 -12.37 7.50
N VAL A 173 -9.78 -11.94 8.52
CA VAL A 173 -8.80 -10.86 8.39
C VAL A 173 -7.41 -11.49 8.34
N VAL A 174 -6.62 -11.16 7.32
CA VAL A 174 -5.19 -11.48 7.31
C VAL A 174 -4.44 -10.20 7.62
N LEU A 175 -3.67 -10.24 8.70
CA LEU A 175 -2.85 -9.14 9.17
C LEU A 175 -1.40 -9.40 8.81
N GLN A 176 -0.88 -8.67 7.82
CA GLN A 176 0.54 -8.67 7.50
C GLN A 176 1.23 -7.62 8.35
N ILE A 177 2.34 -7.97 8.99
CA ILE A 177 3.20 -7.04 9.72
C ILE A 177 4.60 -7.12 9.12
N HIS A 178 5.12 -5.96 8.72
CA HIS A 178 6.53 -5.80 8.39
C HIS A 178 7.28 -5.45 9.68
N TYR A 179 8.11 -6.38 10.12
CA TYR A 179 9.05 -6.17 11.21
C TYR A 179 10.39 -5.68 10.68
N ASN A 180 10.85 -4.54 11.17
CA ASN A 180 12.17 -4.00 10.87
C ASN A 180 13.06 -4.03 12.13
N LEU A 181 14.14 -4.78 12.03
CA LEU A 181 15.17 -4.99 13.05
C LEU A 181 16.49 -4.31 12.66
N LEU A 182 16.48 -3.33 11.74
CA LEU A 182 17.71 -2.66 11.29
C LEU A 182 18.38 -1.94 12.45
N ALA A 183 17.60 -1.26 13.29
CA ALA A 183 18.08 -0.55 14.46
C ALA A 183 18.72 -1.46 15.53
N THR A 184 18.54 -2.79 15.40
CA THR A 184 18.96 -3.79 16.38
C THR A 184 19.88 -4.85 15.77
N ASP A 185 20.46 -4.55 14.60
CA ASP A 185 21.35 -5.46 13.85
C ASP A 185 20.75 -6.85 13.61
N GLY A 186 19.45 -6.90 13.30
CA GLY A 186 18.73 -8.14 13.01
C GLY A 186 18.35 -8.96 14.24
N LYS A 187 18.52 -8.40 15.45
CA LYS A 187 18.14 -9.07 16.71
C LYS A 187 16.79 -8.55 17.20
N PRO A 188 15.79 -9.40 17.40
CA PRO A 188 14.50 -8.94 17.88
C PRO A 188 14.64 -8.38 19.31
N THR A 189 14.22 -7.14 19.54
CA THR A 189 14.17 -6.50 20.87
C THR A 189 12.86 -6.83 21.60
N GLY A 190 12.46 -8.11 21.55
CA GLY A 190 11.25 -8.63 22.18
C GLY A 190 10.30 -9.29 21.21
N SER A 191 9.09 -9.56 21.70
CA SER A 191 7.97 -10.01 20.89
C SER A 191 7.05 -8.84 20.54
N ASP A 192 6.09 -9.10 19.66
CA ASP A 192 4.99 -8.23 19.32
C ASP A 192 3.69 -9.04 19.31
N ARG A 193 2.62 -8.46 19.86
CA ARG A 193 1.26 -9.02 19.80
C ARG A 193 0.29 -7.92 19.40
N SER A 194 0.51 -7.39 18.20
CA SER A 194 -0.29 -6.32 17.62
C SER A 194 -1.79 -6.63 17.56
N ALA A 195 -2.58 -5.57 17.47
CA ALA A 195 -4.03 -5.61 17.34
C ALA A 195 -4.51 -4.75 16.18
N VAL A 196 -5.69 -5.05 15.68
CA VAL A 196 -6.43 -4.19 14.75
C VAL A 196 -7.87 -4.06 15.25
N ARG A 197 -8.34 -2.82 15.35
CA ARG A 197 -9.75 -2.51 15.60
C ARG A 197 -10.45 -2.31 14.27
N LEU A 198 -11.52 -3.04 14.05
CA LEU A 198 -12.42 -2.85 12.92
C LEU A 198 -13.58 -1.95 13.34
N ARG A 199 -13.94 -0.98 12.50
CA ARG A 199 -15.18 -0.22 12.59
C ARG A 199 -16.18 -0.81 11.61
N LEU A 200 -17.26 -1.36 12.16
CA LEU A 200 -18.28 -2.05 11.39
C LEU A 200 -19.64 -1.36 11.51
N THR A 201 -20.41 -1.37 10.43
CA THR A 201 -21.85 -1.05 10.43
C THR A 201 -22.63 -2.20 9.81
N ASP A 202 -23.89 -2.35 10.17
CA ASP A 202 -24.80 -3.28 9.46
C ASP A 202 -25.18 -2.74 8.07
N GLY A 203 -24.87 -1.47 7.81
CA GLY A 203 -25.19 -0.77 6.57
C GLY A 203 -26.68 -0.46 6.44
N THR A 204 -27.02 0.11 5.29
CA THR A 204 -28.36 0.42 4.83
C THR A 204 -28.55 -0.18 3.44
N PRO A 205 -29.77 -0.21 2.88
CA PRO A 205 -29.96 -0.56 1.48
C PRO A 205 -29.21 0.34 0.49
N GLN A 206 -28.69 1.49 0.93
CA GLN A 206 -27.90 2.45 0.16
C GLN A 206 -26.39 2.28 0.36
N THR A 207 -25.96 1.49 1.36
CA THR A 207 -24.54 1.29 1.63
C THR A 207 -23.87 0.63 0.42
N ARG A 208 -22.83 1.30 -0.06
CA ARG A 208 -22.08 0.88 -1.23
C ARG A 208 -21.01 -0.13 -0.83
N GLU A 209 -21.04 -1.28 -1.47
CA GLU A 209 -20.00 -2.28 -1.31
C GLU A 209 -18.71 -1.80 -1.98
N LEU A 210 -17.62 -1.86 -1.24
CA LEU A 210 -16.29 -1.48 -1.69
C LEU A 210 -15.48 -2.70 -2.11
N GLU A 211 -14.77 -2.53 -3.21
CA GLU A 211 -13.79 -3.44 -3.77
C GLU A 211 -12.44 -2.72 -3.88
N THR A 212 -11.39 -3.50 -4.05
CA THR A 212 -10.04 -3.00 -4.32
C THR A 212 -9.73 -3.23 -5.79
N TRP A 213 -9.23 -2.21 -6.48
CA TRP A 213 -8.78 -2.30 -7.87
C TRP A 213 -7.30 -1.93 -7.95
N SER A 214 -6.46 -2.91 -8.26
CA SER A 214 -5.03 -2.72 -8.54
C SER A 214 -4.83 -2.12 -9.93
N LEU A 215 -4.05 -1.05 -9.99
CA LEU A 215 -3.60 -0.39 -11.22
C LEU A 215 -2.08 -0.57 -11.33
N ASP A 216 -1.65 -1.67 -11.93
CA ASP A 216 -0.24 -2.03 -12.07
C ASP A 216 0.44 -1.38 -13.27
N ALA A 217 1.75 -1.20 -13.20
CA ALA A 217 2.58 -0.92 -14.37
C ALA A 217 3.83 -1.81 -14.41
N PRO A 218 4.33 -2.15 -15.60
CA PRO A 218 5.52 -2.97 -15.76
C PRO A 218 6.70 -2.28 -15.11
N THR A 219 7.36 -2.98 -14.19
CA THR A 219 8.61 -2.51 -13.59
C THR A 219 9.77 -2.98 -14.46
N ASP A 220 10.43 -2.03 -15.13
CA ASP A 220 11.60 -2.26 -15.98
C ASP A 220 12.65 -1.17 -15.68
N LEU A 221 13.39 -1.34 -14.59
CA LEU A 221 14.35 -0.35 -14.10
C LEU A 221 15.79 -0.85 -14.30
N PRO A 222 16.55 -0.30 -15.28
CA PRO A 222 17.95 -0.63 -15.46
C PRO A 222 18.81 -0.41 -14.22
N CYS A 223 19.94 -1.12 -14.16
CA CYS A 223 21.06 -0.72 -13.30
C CYS A 223 21.41 0.75 -13.52
N ALA A 224 21.91 1.42 -12.46
CA ALA A 224 22.44 2.76 -12.60
C ALA A 224 23.62 2.77 -13.59
N VAL A 225 23.88 3.93 -14.21
CA VAL A 225 24.88 4.07 -15.30
C VAL A 225 26.30 3.63 -14.92
N ASP A 226 26.62 3.63 -13.62
CA ASP A 226 27.91 3.27 -13.05
C ASP A 226 27.87 1.91 -12.32
N GLU A 227 26.84 1.11 -12.56
CA GLU A 227 26.69 -0.25 -12.04
C GLU A 227 26.85 -1.28 -13.14
N SER A 228 27.44 -2.42 -12.79
CA SER A 228 27.53 -3.59 -13.67
C SER A 228 27.57 -4.86 -12.85
N GLY A 229 27.10 -5.96 -13.44
CA GLY A 229 27.06 -7.27 -12.82
C GLY A 229 26.16 -8.22 -13.60
N PRO A 230 26.18 -9.53 -13.28
CA PRO A 230 25.37 -10.53 -13.98
C PRO A 230 23.86 -10.24 -13.92
N LEU A 231 23.39 -9.68 -12.81
CA LEU A 231 21.97 -9.33 -12.62
C LEU A 231 21.58 -8.00 -13.26
N CYS A 232 22.50 -7.24 -13.87
CA CYS A 232 22.15 -6.05 -14.66
C CYS A 232 21.51 -6.39 -16.02
N ASP A 233 21.40 -7.68 -16.35
CA ASP A 233 20.60 -8.19 -17.44
C ASP A 233 19.16 -8.48 -16.97
N ARG A 234 18.16 -8.08 -17.77
CA ARG A 234 16.74 -8.24 -17.43
C ARG A 234 16.33 -9.71 -17.29
N ALA A 235 16.76 -10.58 -18.20
CA ALA A 235 16.39 -11.99 -18.18
C ALA A 235 17.04 -12.71 -16.99
N ALA A 236 18.29 -12.36 -16.67
CA ALA A 236 18.95 -12.84 -15.45
C ALA A 236 18.22 -12.38 -14.18
N SER A 237 17.69 -11.16 -14.15
CA SER A 237 16.89 -10.65 -13.02
C SER A 237 15.56 -11.39 -12.87
N ILE A 238 14.84 -11.62 -13.98
CA ILE A 238 13.60 -12.42 -13.98
C ILE A 238 13.89 -13.84 -13.46
N ALA A 239 14.95 -14.49 -13.94
CA ALA A 239 15.33 -15.82 -13.48
C ALA A 239 15.66 -15.84 -11.98
N ASP A 240 16.25 -14.76 -11.45
CA ASP A 240 16.53 -14.61 -10.03
C ASP A 240 15.25 -14.43 -9.19
N VAL A 241 14.32 -13.56 -9.62
CA VAL A 241 13.01 -13.38 -8.98
C VAL A 241 12.22 -14.69 -9.01
N THR A 242 12.16 -15.36 -10.16
CA THR A 242 11.50 -16.67 -10.34
C THR A 242 12.04 -17.69 -9.34
N LYS A 243 13.37 -17.76 -9.21
CA LYS A 243 14.02 -18.68 -8.27
C LYS A 243 13.69 -18.34 -6.81
N ARG A 244 13.55 -17.06 -6.47
CA ARG A 244 13.30 -16.60 -5.10
C ARG A 244 11.84 -16.73 -4.67
N PHE A 245 10.89 -16.50 -5.57
CA PHE A 245 9.49 -16.33 -5.22
C PHE A 245 8.52 -17.25 -5.98
N GLY A 246 9.00 -18.00 -6.96
CA GLY A 246 8.19 -18.93 -7.75
C GLY A 246 7.92 -18.44 -9.17
N ALA A 247 7.32 -19.34 -9.97
CA ALA A 247 7.07 -19.11 -11.39
C ALA A 247 6.11 -17.93 -11.63
N ASP A 248 5.01 -17.88 -10.88
CA ASP A 248 3.97 -16.86 -11.05
C ASP A 248 4.52 -15.43 -10.89
N VAL A 249 5.41 -15.23 -9.91
CA VAL A 249 6.07 -13.94 -9.67
C VAL A 249 7.04 -13.59 -10.81
N GLY A 250 7.82 -14.57 -11.28
CA GLY A 250 8.74 -14.38 -12.39
C GLY A 250 8.04 -14.02 -13.70
N GLU A 251 6.89 -14.65 -13.97
CA GLU A 251 6.09 -14.42 -15.18
C GLU A 251 5.38 -13.06 -15.18
N MET A 252 5.11 -12.49 -14.00
CA MET A 252 4.43 -11.20 -13.87
C MET A 252 5.17 -10.06 -14.59
N ALA A 253 6.50 -10.05 -14.57
CA ALA A 253 7.30 -9.02 -15.23
C ALA A 253 7.08 -8.96 -16.74
N ASP A 254 6.92 -10.12 -17.40
CA ASP A 254 6.64 -10.19 -18.83
C ASP A 254 5.15 -9.95 -19.11
N ARG A 255 4.25 -10.47 -18.26
CA ARG A 255 2.80 -10.24 -18.36
C ARG A 255 2.44 -8.74 -18.33
N GLN A 256 2.97 -7.99 -17.37
CA GLN A 256 2.72 -6.54 -17.27
C GLN A 256 3.26 -5.78 -18.50
N VAL A 257 4.36 -6.24 -19.11
CA VAL A 257 4.87 -5.67 -20.35
C VAL A 257 3.91 -5.94 -21.50
N GLU A 258 3.38 -7.15 -21.62
CA GLU A 258 2.39 -7.50 -22.64
C GLU A 258 1.09 -6.69 -22.51
N GLU A 259 0.62 -6.49 -21.29
CA GLU A 259 -0.61 -5.76 -20.98
C GLU A 259 -0.47 -4.24 -21.21
N CYS A 260 0.64 -3.64 -20.73
CA CYS A 260 0.78 -2.19 -20.66
C CYS A 260 1.57 -1.58 -21.82
N ASN A 261 2.51 -2.33 -22.42
CA ASN A 261 3.33 -1.83 -23.52
C ASN A 261 2.76 -2.30 -24.86
N GLN A 262 2.20 -1.37 -25.62
CA GLN A 262 1.78 -1.59 -27.01
C GLN A 262 2.92 -2.27 -27.81
N GLY A 263 2.77 -3.58 -28.08
CA GLY A 263 3.75 -4.40 -28.79
C GLY A 263 4.58 -5.37 -27.92
N GLY A 264 4.34 -5.45 -26.61
CA GLY A 264 4.98 -6.44 -25.71
C GLY A 264 6.49 -6.26 -25.54
N VAL A 265 7.00 -5.05 -25.80
CA VAL A 265 8.43 -4.74 -25.66
C VAL A 265 8.65 -4.00 -24.33
N PRO A 266 9.58 -4.47 -23.47
CA PRO A 266 9.97 -3.77 -22.26
C PRO A 266 10.40 -2.33 -22.56
N LYS A 267 10.08 -1.39 -21.66
CA LYS A 267 10.49 0.02 -21.77
C LYS A 267 11.37 0.39 -20.59
N PRO A 268 12.69 0.11 -20.67
CA PRO A 268 13.59 0.35 -19.55
C PRO A 268 13.69 1.83 -19.22
N GLY A 269 13.52 2.19 -17.95
CA GLY A 269 13.62 3.58 -17.51
C GLY A 269 13.33 3.76 -16.03
N SER A 270 13.55 4.99 -15.55
CA SER A 270 13.22 5.39 -14.19
C SER A 270 11.74 5.71 -13.98
N THR A 271 10.94 5.70 -15.05
CA THR A 271 9.51 6.05 -15.01
C THR A 271 8.72 4.99 -15.77
N GLN A 272 7.75 4.40 -15.08
CA GLN A 272 6.89 3.34 -15.59
C GLN A 272 5.46 3.82 -15.58
N THR A 273 4.68 3.35 -16.54
CA THR A 273 3.29 3.79 -16.70
C THR A 273 2.47 2.71 -17.38
N CYS A 274 1.19 2.66 -17.04
CA CYS A 274 0.20 1.82 -17.67
C CYS A 274 -1.16 2.52 -17.69
N ASP A 275 -1.92 2.32 -18.77
CA ASP A 275 -3.29 2.79 -18.92
C ASP A 275 -4.25 1.64 -18.68
N HIS A 276 -5.07 1.78 -17.64
CA HIS A 276 -6.13 0.85 -17.28
C HIS A 276 -7.47 1.36 -17.78
N LYS A 277 -8.14 0.57 -18.61
CA LYS A 277 -9.47 0.90 -19.12
C LYS A 277 -10.53 0.59 -18.07
N VAL A 278 -11.48 1.49 -17.93
CA VAL A 278 -12.64 1.28 -17.07
C VAL A 278 -13.66 0.50 -17.88
N GLU A 279 -13.78 -0.80 -17.61
CA GLU A 279 -14.68 -1.69 -18.37
C GLU A 279 -16.13 -1.60 -17.88
N GLU A 280 -16.35 -1.32 -16.60
CA GLU A 280 -17.68 -1.27 -15.99
C GLU A 280 -17.89 0.04 -15.20
N PRO A 281 -19.11 0.57 -15.12
CA PRO A 281 -19.41 1.75 -14.32
C PRO A 281 -19.06 1.53 -12.84
N MET A 282 -18.29 2.43 -12.24
CA MET A 282 -17.91 2.37 -10.83
C MET A 282 -17.67 3.77 -10.25
N THR A 283 -17.41 3.85 -8.95
CA THR A 283 -17.03 5.10 -8.29
C THR A 283 -15.76 4.90 -7.46
N LEU A 284 -14.82 5.82 -7.57
CA LEU A 284 -13.57 5.87 -6.79
C LEU A 284 -13.79 6.61 -5.46
N PHE A 285 -13.24 6.09 -4.36
CA PHE A 285 -13.39 6.65 -3.01
C PHE A 285 -12.07 7.04 -2.36
N ALA A 286 -11.06 6.20 -2.51
CA ALA A 286 -9.74 6.36 -1.91
C ALA A 286 -8.71 5.64 -2.77
N GLY A 287 -7.43 5.83 -2.46
CA GLY A 287 -6.37 4.98 -2.97
C GLY A 287 -5.05 5.21 -2.23
N PHE A 288 -4.10 4.31 -2.46
CA PHE A 288 -2.72 4.45 -2.00
C PHE A 288 -1.76 3.90 -3.05
N GLY A 289 -0.52 4.34 -2.94
CA GLY A 289 0.53 3.85 -3.82
C GLY A 289 1.39 2.80 -3.15
N HIS A 290 1.67 1.72 -3.88
CA HIS A 290 2.60 0.68 -3.48
C HIS A 290 3.81 0.61 -4.41
N MET A 291 4.98 0.81 -3.82
CA MET A 291 6.31 0.68 -4.43
C MET A 291 7.29 0.22 -3.35
N HIS A 292 8.51 -0.15 -3.73
CA HIS A 292 9.55 -0.57 -2.80
C HIS A 292 10.59 0.54 -2.55
N MET A 293 11.77 0.14 -2.08
CA MET A 293 12.79 1.03 -1.54
C MET A 293 13.46 1.97 -2.55
N LEU A 294 13.26 1.76 -3.86
CA LEU A 294 13.75 2.62 -4.93
C LEU A 294 12.69 3.63 -5.41
N GLY A 295 11.46 3.55 -4.92
CA GLY A 295 10.37 4.46 -5.28
C GLY A 295 10.59 5.92 -4.87
N ARG A 296 10.09 6.85 -5.69
CA ARG A 296 10.26 8.31 -5.53
C ARG A 296 8.98 9.10 -5.65
N ALA A 297 8.11 8.72 -6.56
CA ALA A 297 6.82 9.36 -6.74
C ALA A 297 5.84 8.39 -7.41
N MET A 298 4.56 8.52 -7.09
CA MET A 298 3.48 7.83 -7.77
C MET A 298 2.32 8.78 -8.02
N LYS A 299 1.65 8.61 -9.16
CA LYS A 299 0.42 9.33 -9.49
C LYS A 299 -0.55 8.42 -10.24
N VAL A 300 -1.85 8.60 -9.98
CA VAL A 300 -2.93 8.04 -10.81
C VAL A 300 -3.75 9.18 -11.41
N GLU A 301 -3.86 9.18 -12.74
CA GLU A 301 -4.59 10.19 -13.51
C GLU A 301 -5.77 9.57 -14.24
N LEU A 302 -6.96 10.09 -14.00
CA LEU A 302 -8.15 9.84 -14.81
C LEU A 302 -8.06 10.65 -16.11
N ASN A 303 -8.26 9.98 -17.25
CA ASN A 303 -8.35 10.55 -18.60
C ASN A 303 -7.18 11.50 -18.96
N PRO A 304 -5.91 11.06 -18.81
CA PRO A 304 -4.75 11.91 -19.06
C PRO A 304 -4.73 12.44 -20.50
N GLY A 305 -4.34 13.70 -20.67
CA GLY A 305 -4.25 14.35 -21.98
C GLY A 305 -5.61 14.76 -22.59
N THR A 306 -6.71 14.59 -21.86
CA THR A 306 -8.04 15.05 -22.28
C THR A 306 -8.47 16.30 -21.51
N PRO A 307 -9.50 17.05 -21.97
CA PRO A 307 -10.07 18.16 -21.20
C PRO A 307 -10.64 17.77 -19.83
N ASN A 308 -10.93 16.48 -19.62
CA ASN A 308 -11.50 15.96 -18.37
C ASN A 308 -10.44 15.29 -17.48
N ALA A 309 -9.15 15.53 -17.75
CA ALA A 309 -8.07 14.95 -16.97
C ALA A 309 -8.15 15.35 -15.49
N LYS A 310 -8.01 14.37 -14.58
CA LYS A 310 -8.04 14.60 -13.13
C LYS A 310 -7.05 13.70 -12.42
N VAL A 311 -6.27 14.26 -11.50
CA VAL A 311 -5.45 13.45 -10.58
C VAL A 311 -6.34 12.88 -9.48
N VAL A 312 -6.35 11.56 -9.34
CA VAL A 312 -7.15 10.84 -8.33
C VAL A 312 -6.30 10.20 -7.23
N LEU A 313 -4.99 10.11 -7.44
CA LEU A 313 -3.99 9.78 -6.43
C LEU A 313 -2.70 10.54 -6.75
N ASP A 314 -2.10 11.22 -5.77
CA ASP A 314 -0.84 11.95 -5.94
C ASP A 314 0.07 11.73 -4.73
N VAL A 315 1.22 11.10 -4.96
CA VAL A 315 2.27 10.81 -3.98
C VAL A 315 3.59 11.36 -4.54
N PRO A 316 3.80 12.69 -4.50
CA PRO A 316 4.93 13.33 -5.18
C PRO A 316 6.28 13.11 -4.49
N GLN A 317 6.25 12.72 -3.21
CA GLN A 317 7.41 12.35 -2.41
C GLN A 317 7.09 11.00 -1.78
N PHE A 318 7.19 9.94 -2.59
CA PHE A 318 6.96 8.59 -2.12
C PHE A 318 7.96 8.26 -1.02
N ASP A 319 7.43 7.72 0.06
CA ASP A 319 8.19 7.20 1.18
C ASP A 319 7.77 5.74 1.35
N PHE A 320 8.73 4.83 1.19
CA PHE A 320 8.50 3.41 1.39
C PHE A 320 7.90 3.15 2.78
N ASP A 321 8.30 3.98 3.76
CA ASP A 321 7.93 3.89 5.16
C ASP A 321 6.55 4.53 5.46
N ASN A 322 5.84 5.04 4.43
CA ASN A 322 4.55 5.71 4.61
C ASN A 322 3.63 5.55 3.39
N GLN A 323 3.00 4.38 3.27
CA GLN A 323 2.10 4.02 2.16
C GLN A 323 0.63 4.04 2.58
N ARG A 324 0.20 5.17 3.18
CA ARG A 324 -1.14 5.31 3.75
C ARG A 324 -2.26 5.38 2.71
N LEU A 325 -3.44 4.87 3.08
CA LEU A 325 -4.68 5.12 2.35
C LEU A 325 -5.05 6.61 2.36
N MET A 326 -5.32 7.17 1.18
CA MET A 326 -5.75 8.56 1.03
C MET A 326 -7.16 8.62 0.46
N LYS A 327 -8.07 9.24 1.21
CA LYS A 327 -9.42 9.54 0.73
C LYS A 327 -9.38 10.58 -0.38
N LEU A 328 -10.20 10.38 -1.40
CA LEU A 328 -10.50 11.45 -2.35
C LEU A 328 -11.35 12.52 -1.62
N PRO A 329 -11.17 13.82 -1.94
CA PRO A 329 -12.01 14.90 -1.38
C PRO A 329 -13.51 14.69 -1.62
N SER A 330 -13.85 14.05 -2.74
CA SER A 330 -15.18 13.58 -3.06
C SER A 330 -15.10 12.34 -3.94
N PRO A 331 -16.08 11.41 -3.85
CA PRO A 331 -16.14 10.26 -4.74
C PRO A 331 -16.19 10.67 -6.22
N VAL A 332 -15.55 9.89 -7.08
CA VAL A 332 -15.45 10.19 -8.53
C VAL A 332 -16.11 9.08 -9.32
N GLU A 333 -17.13 9.44 -10.09
CA GLU A 333 -17.83 8.55 -10.99
C GLU A 333 -16.99 8.30 -12.25
N ILE A 334 -16.81 7.03 -12.59
CA ILE A 334 -16.10 6.60 -13.80
C ILE A 334 -16.89 5.48 -14.50
N GLY A 335 -16.64 5.26 -15.78
CA GLY A 335 -17.25 4.17 -16.53
C GLY A 335 -16.64 3.93 -17.91
N PRO A 336 -17.30 3.12 -18.75
CA PRO A 336 -16.83 2.78 -20.09
C PRO A 336 -16.43 4.01 -20.89
N GLY A 337 -15.19 3.99 -21.40
CA GLY A 337 -14.56 5.10 -22.14
C GLY A 337 -13.58 5.93 -21.31
N ASP A 338 -13.64 5.84 -19.98
CA ASP A 338 -12.63 6.42 -19.10
C ASP A 338 -11.34 5.56 -19.07
N THR A 339 -10.22 6.18 -18.67
CA THR A 339 -8.92 5.53 -18.52
C THR A 339 -8.23 6.05 -17.28
N LEU A 340 -7.71 5.15 -16.44
CA LEU A 340 -6.83 5.51 -15.32
C LEU A 340 -5.39 5.17 -15.68
N ARG A 341 -4.51 6.17 -15.67
CA ARG A 341 -3.08 5.98 -15.86
C ARG A 341 -2.39 5.96 -14.51
N VAL A 342 -1.75 4.85 -14.18
CA VAL A 342 -0.73 4.82 -13.12
C VAL A 342 0.62 5.28 -13.68
N THR A 343 1.36 6.06 -12.91
CA THR A 343 2.73 6.47 -13.22
C THR A 343 3.57 6.41 -11.96
N CYS A 344 4.67 5.68 -12.03
CA CYS A 344 5.65 5.59 -10.95
C CYS A 344 7.00 6.13 -11.39
N THR A 345 7.75 6.68 -10.45
CA THR A 345 9.16 7.05 -10.66
C THR A 345 10.02 6.38 -9.62
N HIS A 346 11.11 5.77 -10.07
CA HIS A 346 12.12 5.12 -9.23
C HIS A 346 13.49 5.77 -9.44
N ASP A 347 14.41 5.48 -8.53
CA ASP A 347 15.80 5.91 -8.59
C ASP A 347 16.73 4.73 -8.27
N ALA A 348 17.27 4.07 -9.29
CA ALA A 348 18.23 2.98 -9.11
C ALA A 348 19.48 3.39 -8.31
N GLY A 349 19.83 4.69 -8.31
CA GLY A 349 20.95 5.24 -7.54
C GLY A 349 20.75 5.14 -6.02
N LEU A 350 19.51 4.97 -5.54
CA LEU A 350 19.22 4.73 -4.12
C LEU A 350 19.85 3.45 -3.59
N ARG A 351 20.09 2.43 -4.44
CA ARG A 351 20.71 1.18 -4.03
C ARG A 351 22.02 1.37 -3.28
N LYS A 352 22.81 2.38 -3.67
CA LYS A 352 24.10 2.72 -3.03
C LYS A 352 23.96 3.47 -1.71
N ARG A 353 22.79 4.04 -1.45
CA ARG A 353 22.50 4.93 -0.30
C ARG A 353 21.72 4.22 0.79
N VAL A 354 20.80 3.34 0.40
CA VAL A 354 19.94 2.58 1.32
C VAL A 354 20.75 1.43 1.96
N PRO A 355 20.92 1.39 3.30
CA PRO A 355 21.76 0.40 3.98
C PRO A 355 21.42 -1.07 3.67
N GLN A 356 20.12 -1.38 3.52
CA GLN A 356 19.59 -2.70 3.20
C GLN A 356 20.00 -3.11 1.77
N LEU A 357 19.97 -2.16 0.83
CA LEU A 357 20.23 -2.43 -0.58
C LEU A 357 21.73 -2.41 -0.94
N LYS A 358 22.56 -1.60 -0.24
CA LYS A 358 23.97 -1.42 -0.61
C LYS A 358 24.82 -2.70 -0.54
N LYS A 359 24.35 -3.68 0.22
CA LYS A 359 25.02 -4.99 0.41
C LYS A 359 24.68 -5.98 -0.71
N LEU A 360 23.65 -5.68 -1.51
CA LEU A 360 23.17 -6.54 -2.57
C LEU A 360 23.92 -6.25 -3.88
N PRO A 361 24.11 -7.27 -4.73
CA PRO A 361 24.66 -7.04 -6.07
C PRO A 361 23.76 -6.09 -6.87
N PRO A 362 24.34 -5.17 -7.66
CA PRO A 362 23.56 -4.38 -8.61
C PRO A 362 22.74 -5.27 -9.53
N ARG A 363 21.53 -4.82 -9.84
CA ARG A 363 20.58 -5.57 -10.65
C ARG A 363 19.69 -4.65 -11.49
N TYR A 364 19.31 -5.15 -12.66
CA TYR A 364 18.12 -4.71 -13.35
C TYR A 364 16.95 -5.08 -12.45
N VAL A 365 16.06 -4.14 -12.17
CA VAL A 365 14.92 -4.37 -11.29
C VAL A 365 13.69 -4.59 -12.15
N VAL A 366 13.08 -5.75 -11.95
CA VAL A 366 11.80 -6.13 -12.53
C VAL A 366 10.74 -6.20 -11.42
N TRP A 367 9.48 -6.46 -11.80
CA TRP A 367 8.43 -6.74 -10.83
C TRP A 367 8.80 -7.94 -9.96
N GLY A 368 8.58 -7.85 -8.64
CA GLY A 368 8.72 -8.99 -7.75
C GLY A 368 8.53 -8.65 -6.27
N ASP A 369 8.26 -9.68 -5.46
CA ASP A 369 7.91 -9.57 -4.04
C ASP A 369 9.08 -9.25 -3.10
N GLY A 370 10.28 -9.03 -3.62
CA GLY A 370 11.42 -8.69 -2.77
C GLY A 370 11.44 -7.20 -2.47
N THR A 371 11.77 -6.84 -1.22
CA THR A 371 12.08 -5.45 -0.84
C THR A 371 13.17 -4.79 -1.70
N SER A 372 14.06 -5.59 -2.30
CA SER A 372 15.11 -5.14 -3.22
C SER A 372 14.73 -5.19 -4.71
N ASP A 373 13.60 -5.79 -5.00
CA ASP A 373 12.91 -5.72 -6.29
C ASP A 373 11.93 -4.53 -6.23
N GLU A 374 11.08 -4.32 -7.23
CA GLU A 374 10.16 -3.18 -7.22
C GLU A 374 8.77 -3.55 -7.69
N MET A 375 7.84 -2.66 -7.37
CA MET A 375 6.49 -2.67 -7.92
C MET A 375 6.10 -1.24 -8.32
N CYS A 376 5.03 -1.15 -9.11
CA CYS A 376 4.36 0.11 -9.41
C CYS A 376 2.86 -0.14 -9.41
N ILE A 377 2.20 0.03 -8.26
CA ILE A 377 0.79 -0.30 -8.11
C ILE A 377 0.03 0.87 -7.47
N GLY A 378 -0.95 1.41 -8.19
CA GLY A 378 -1.97 2.27 -7.62
C GLY A 378 -3.14 1.43 -7.13
N ILE A 379 -3.33 1.31 -5.82
CA ILE A 379 -4.40 0.49 -5.26
C ILE A 379 -5.59 1.40 -4.94
N MET A 380 -6.67 1.25 -5.70
CA MET A 380 -7.84 2.11 -5.64
C MET A 380 -8.99 1.43 -4.89
N THR A 381 -9.63 2.16 -3.98
CA THR A 381 -10.87 1.74 -3.32
C THR A 381 -12.05 2.17 -4.17
N VAL A 382 -12.80 1.21 -4.71
CA VAL A 382 -13.86 1.45 -5.69
C VAL A 382 -15.18 0.81 -5.27
N SER A 383 -16.28 1.21 -5.91
CA SER A 383 -17.57 0.53 -5.76
C SER A 383 -18.22 0.40 -7.12
N PRO A 384 -18.42 -0.83 -7.63
CA PRO A 384 -19.16 -1.06 -8.86
C PRO A 384 -20.57 -0.47 -8.77
N ARG A 385 -21.04 0.11 -9.88
CA ARG A 385 -22.41 0.59 -10.01
C ARG A 385 -23.18 -0.43 -10.83
N LYS A 386 -24.13 -1.12 -10.19
CA LYS A 386 -25.07 -2.00 -10.89
C LYS A 386 -25.79 -1.18 -11.95
N SER A 387 -25.72 -1.66 -13.20
CA SER A 387 -26.34 -1.05 -14.38
C SER A 387 -27.86 -1.17 -14.39
#